data_AF-R6RG75-F1
#
_entry.id   AF-R6RG75-F1
#
_cell.length_a   1.000
_cell.length_b   1.000
_cell.length_c   1.000
_cell.angle_alpha   90.00
_cell.angle_beta   90.00
_cell.angle_gamma   90.00
#
_symmetry.space_group_name_H-M   'P 1'
#
loop_
_entity.id
_entity.type
_entity.pdbx_description
1 polymer ?
#
loop_
_entity_poly.entity_id
_entity_poly.type
_entity_poly.pdbx_seq_one_letter_code
_entity_poly.pdbx_strand_id
1 'polypeptide(L)'
;MCYPGEFPDGNFIPNWSMWYILELNEYLKRSNDQKLIDLSKEKIIGLLDYFLDFENELGLLENLKGWIFVEWSKANDEEFIRGVNFPSNMLYSACLKAAGELLNDDKLIEKSNNVINQIKKYSFNGEFFVDNMVRVNNEFVLTNNITETCQYYAFYFNVATKEEYPILFNTLLTKFGPSRDYEKVYPHIYKSNVLIGDYLRLFILLRYGYLNDVKEETISYFYKMASLTGTIWEHDSVFASLNHGLTSCVLVILVNAIFSFASLDEKNKIIYLNKNFINEKGKIEINLKDGKLILINDGTKIDIIKPDNYQIAYLK
;
A
#
# COMPACT_ATOMS: atom_id res chain seq x y z
N MET A 1 18.28 2.82 2.58
CA MET A 1 17.72 2.45 3.90
C MET A 1 17.27 3.67 4.70
N CYS A 2 18.06 4.75 4.74
CA CYS A 2 17.65 6.03 5.35
C CYS A 2 18.01 7.20 4.42
N TYR A 3 17.47 8.38 4.71
CA TYR A 3 17.98 9.65 4.17
C TYR A 3 18.36 10.58 5.33
N PRO A 4 19.57 11.18 5.36
CA PRO A 4 20.67 11.02 4.40
C PRO A 4 21.18 9.57 4.26
N GLY A 5 21.58 9.19 3.05
CA GLY A 5 21.95 7.82 2.68
C GLY A 5 23.39 7.48 3.09
N GLU A 6 23.69 7.49 4.38
CA GLU A 6 25.03 7.26 4.93
C GLU A 6 25.27 5.79 5.35
N PHE A 7 24.53 4.84 4.78
CA PHE A 7 24.69 3.45 5.18
C PHE A 7 26.07 2.92 4.71
N PRO A 8 26.91 2.36 5.61
CA PRO A 8 28.32 2.10 5.30
C PRO A 8 28.60 1.14 4.15
N ASP A 9 27.65 0.27 3.81
CA ASP A 9 27.78 -0.75 2.77
C ASP A 9 27.29 -0.27 1.38
N GLY A 10 26.76 0.96 1.29
CA GLY A 10 26.19 1.51 0.06
C GLY A 10 24.88 0.82 -0.38
N ASN A 11 24.29 -0.01 0.47
CA ASN A 11 23.08 -0.76 0.15
C ASN A 11 21.84 0.15 0.21
N PHE A 12 20.85 -0.18 -0.61
CA PHE A 12 19.63 0.60 -0.76
C PHE A 12 18.44 -0.31 -1.00
N ILE A 13 17.24 0.24 -0.83
CA ILE A 13 15.99 -0.48 -1.02
C ILE A 13 15.22 0.20 -2.17
N PRO A 14 15.20 -0.38 -3.37
CA PRO A 14 14.54 0.23 -4.53
C PRO A 14 13.01 0.32 -4.34
N ASN A 15 12.39 -0.59 -3.60
CA ASN A 15 10.96 -0.50 -3.30
C ASN A 15 10.61 0.80 -2.55
N TRP A 16 11.48 1.24 -1.62
CA TRP A 16 11.24 2.45 -0.84
C TRP A 16 11.40 3.72 -1.68
N SER A 17 12.26 3.71 -2.71
CA SER A 17 12.33 4.84 -3.65
C SER A 17 11.13 4.93 -4.57
N MET A 18 10.45 3.81 -4.86
CA MET A 18 9.13 3.83 -5.51
C MET A 18 8.09 4.47 -4.58
N TRP A 19 8.03 4.07 -3.31
CA TRP A 19 7.13 4.68 -2.32
C TRP A 19 7.32 6.19 -2.19
N TYR A 20 8.55 6.69 -2.26
CA TYR A 20 8.84 8.13 -2.29
C TYR A 20 8.07 8.86 -3.42
N ILE A 21 8.01 8.29 -4.63
CA ILE A 21 7.28 8.89 -5.75
C ILE A 21 5.76 8.87 -5.49
N LEU A 22 5.23 7.77 -4.92
CA LEU A 22 3.82 7.68 -4.53
C LEU A 22 3.48 8.73 -3.46
N GLU A 23 4.35 8.89 -2.46
CA GLU A 23 4.17 9.86 -1.38
C GLU A 23 4.22 11.30 -1.89
N LEU A 24 5.08 11.63 -2.86
CA LEU A 24 5.07 12.95 -3.51
C LEU A 24 3.74 13.23 -4.22
N ASN A 25 3.17 12.24 -4.90
CA ASN A 25 1.87 12.38 -5.57
C ASN A 25 0.74 12.60 -4.56
N GLU A 26 0.70 11.80 -3.49
CA GLU A 26 -0.27 11.97 -2.40
C GLU A 26 -0.08 13.30 -1.67
N TYR A 27 1.17 13.73 -1.45
CA TYR A 27 1.50 15.02 -0.88
C TYR A 27 0.95 16.15 -1.73
N LEU A 28 1.15 16.13 -3.05
CA LEU A 28 0.63 17.16 -3.95
C LEU A 28 -0.90 17.20 -3.89
N LYS A 29 -1.58 16.06 -3.87
CA LYS A 29 -3.05 15.99 -3.75
C LYS A 29 -3.55 16.62 -2.44
N ARG A 30 -2.91 16.31 -1.31
CA ARG A 30 -3.33 16.77 0.02
C ARG A 30 -2.91 18.19 0.37
N SER A 31 -1.86 18.71 -0.26
CA SER A 31 -1.29 20.01 0.05
C SER A 31 -1.41 21.02 -1.08
N ASN A 32 -1.61 20.60 -2.32
CA ASN A 32 -1.48 21.43 -3.52
C ASN A 32 -0.20 22.31 -3.50
N ASP A 33 0.90 21.76 -2.97
CA ASP A 33 2.20 22.43 -2.91
C ASP A 33 3.12 21.90 -4.02
N GLN A 34 3.19 22.68 -5.11
CA GLN A 34 4.01 22.36 -6.26
C GLN A 34 5.51 22.50 -5.99
N LYS A 35 5.92 23.29 -4.98
CA LYS A 35 7.33 23.63 -4.74
C LYS A 35 8.15 22.39 -4.41
N LEU A 36 7.62 21.48 -3.58
CA LEU A 36 8.32 20.24 -3.24
C LEU A 36 8.44 19.30 -4.44
N ILE A 37 7.44 19.29 -5.32
CA ILE A 37 7.44 18.49 -6.55
C ILE A 37 8.53 19.00 -7.50
N ASP A 38 8.62 20.32 -7.69
CA ASP A 38 9.63 20.93 -8.55
C ASP A 38 11.06 20.64 -8.05
N LEU A 39 11.28 20.72 -6.73
CA LEU A 39 12.57 20.37 -6.09
C LEU A 39 12.91 18.87 -6.15
N SER A 40 11.90 18.03 -6.39
CA SER A 40 12.03 16.57 -6.47
C SER A 40 12.12 16.07 -7.90
N LYS A 41 11.82 16.89 -8.91
CA LYS A 41 11.73 16.50 -10.32
C LYS A 41 12.94 15.72 -10.83
N GLU A 42 14.15 16.25 -10.62
CA GLU A 42 15.41 15.59 -11.01
C GLU A 42 15.58 14.23 -10.31
N LYS A 43 15.13 14.10 -9.04
CA LYS A 43 15.18 12.85 -8.30
C LYS A 43 14.18 11.83 -8.85
N ILE A 44 12.98 12.27 -9.22
CA ILE A 44 11.98 11.40 -9.86
C ILE A 44 12.56 10.86 -11.17
N ILE A 45 13.12 11.72 -12.02
CA ILE A 45 13.71 11.32 -13.31
C ILE A 45 14.87 10.34 -13.08
N GLY A 46 15.82 10.66 -12.18
CA GLY A 46 16.95 9.77 -11.90
C GLY A 46 16.54 8.41 -11.32
N LEU A 47 15.45 8.34 -10.55
CA LEU A 47 14.89 7.07 -10.09
C LEU A 47 14.24 6.28 -11.22
N LEU A 48 13.51 6.93 -12.13
CA LEU A 48 12.95 6.28 -13.31
C LEU A 48 14.06 5.73 -14.21
N ASP A 49 15.11 6.51 -14.46
CA ASP A 49 16.27 6.10 -15.24
C ASP A 49 16.95 4.87 -14.64
N TYR A 50 17.09 4.82 -13.30
CA TYR A 50 17.59 3.62 -12.62
C TYR A 50 16.72 2.39 -12.91
N PHE A 51 15.40 2.51 -12.91
CA PHE A 51 14.50 1.37 -13.16
C PHE A 51 14.51 0.89 -14.61
N LEU A 52 14.78 1.77 -15.58
CA LEU A 52 14.84 1.41 -17.00
C LEU A 52 15.85 0.29 -17.28
N ASP A 53 16.99 0.28 -16.60
CA ASP A 53 18.05 -0.74 -16.77
C ASP A 53 17.62 -2.15 -16.34
N PHE A 54 16.51 -2.27 -15.61
CA PHE A 54 15.98 -3.55 -15.11
C PHE A 54 14.74 -4.01 -15.85
N GLU A 55 14.27 -3.25 -16.83
CA GLU A 55 13.10 -3.64 -17.61
C GLU A 55 13.45 -4.69 -18.64
N ASN A 56 12.73 -5.80 -18.58
CA ASN A 56 12.85 -6.86 -19.58
C ASN A 56 11.93 -6.61 -20.79
N GLU A 57 11.90 -7.56 -21.71
CA GLU A 57 11.10 -7.49 -22.95
C GLU A 57 9.58 -7.41 -22.73
N LEU A 58 9.10 -7.66 -21.50
CA LEU A 58 7.69 -7.48 -21.13
C LEU A 58 7.43 -6.09 -20.53
N GLY A 59 8.47 -5.31 -20.25
CA GLY A 59 8.40 -4.06 -19.50
C GLY A 59 8.29 -4.27 -17.98
N LEU A 60 8.59 -5.46 -17.48
CA LEU A 60 8.63 -5.78 -16.05
C LEU A 60 10.06 -5.63 -15.52
N LEU A 61 10.20 -5.17 -14.28
CA LEU A 61 11.46 -5.17 -13.57
C LEU A 61 11.90 -6.61 -13.28
N GLU A 62 13.12 -6.92 -13.67
CA GLU A 62 13.77 -8.23 -13.54
C GLU A 62 15.15 -8.07 -12.91
N ASN A 63 15.48 -8.92 -11.93
CA ASN A 63 16.79 -8.94 -11.25
C ASN A 63 17.21 -7.57 -10.70
N LEU A 64 16.26 -6.88 -10.08
CA LEU A 64 16.44 -5.56 -9.48
C LEU A 64 17.59 -5.60 -8.44
N LYS A 65 18.45 -4.57 -8.44
CA LYS A 65 19.58 -4.46 -7.51
C LYS A 65 19.19 -3.84 -6.16
N GLY A 66 20.03 -4.10 -5.16
CA GLY A 66 19.84 -3.66 -3.79
C GLY A 66 19.08 -4.70 -2.98
N TRP A 67 18.57 -4.30 -1.83
CA TRP A 67 17.71 -5.14 -1.01
C TRP A 67 16.27 -5.00 -1.47
N ILE A 68 15.76 -5.99 -2.20
CA ILE A 68 14.34 -5.99 -2.63
C ILE A 68 13.50 -6.25 -1.38
N PHE A 69 12.77 -5.22 -0.96
CA PHE A 69 12.01 -5.25 0.28
C PHE A 69 10.51 -5.22 -0.03
N VAL A 70 9.89 -6.40 0.02
CA VAL A 70 8.44 -6.55 -0.07
C VAL A 70 7.81 -6.36 1.31
N GLU A 71 8.34 -7.07 2.32
CA GLU A 71 7.93 -7.01 3.72
C GLU A 71 8.83 -7.89 4.63
N TRP A 72 8.42 -8.15 5.89
CA TRP A 72 9.13 -9.02 6.85
C TRP A 72 8.57 -10.45 6.93
N SER A 73 8.44 -11.15 5.79
CA SER A 73 8.00 -12.55 5.75
C SER A 73 8.77 -13.34 4.69
N LYS A 74 8.32 -14.56 4.40
CA LYS A 74 8.84 -15.37 3.28
C LYS A 74 8.75 -14.65 1.92
N ALA A 75 7.85 -13.68 1.77
CA ALA A 75 7.77 -12.83 0.58
C ALA A 75 9.08 -12.10 0.26
N ASN A 76 10.00 -12.01 1.22
CA ASN A 76 11.28 -11.32 1.13
C ASN A 76 12.49 -12.27 1.02
N ASP A 77 12.25 -13.59 1.06
CA ASP A 77 13.31 -14.58 0.87
C ASP A 77 13.81 -14.53 -0.58
N GLU A 78 15.10 -14.83 -0.79
CA GLU A 78 15.75 -14.77 -2.11
C GLU A 78 14.97 -15.53 -3.19
N GLU A 79 14.38 -16.67 -2.83
CA GLU A 79 13.61 -17.49 -3.77
C GLU A 79 12.33 -16.79 -4.29
N PHE A 80 11.75 -15.85 -3.52
CA PHE A 80 10.54 -15.06 -3.84
C PHE A 80 10.87 -13.75 -4.55
N ILE A 81 12.04 -13.16 -4.29
CA ILE A 81 12.39 -11.83 -4.83
C ILE A 81 13.28 -11.86 -6.06
N ARG A 82 13.90 -13.01 -6.39
CA ARG A 82 14.73 -13.17 -7.59
C ARG A 82 13.91 -13.19 -8.89
N GLY A 83 14.56 -12.85 -10.01
CA GLY A 83 13.92 -12.80 -11.32
C GLY A 83 12.95 -11.63 -11.40
N VAL A 84 11.76 -11.87 -11.94
CA VAL A 84 10.66 -10.90 -11.94
C VAL A 84 9.85 -11.10 -10.67
N ASN A 85 10.01 -10.22 -9.69
CA ASN A 85 9.18 -10.18 -8.48
C ASN A 85 7.91 -9.36 -8.75
N PHE A 86 6.75 -10.01 -8.70
CA PHE A 86 5.47 -9.40 -9.04
C PHE A 86 4.99 -8.36 -8.01
N PRO A 87 5.12 -8.55 -6.68
CA PRO A 87 4.82 -7.49 -5.70
C PRO A 87 5.58 -6.18 -5.99
N SER A 88 6.89 -6.26 -6.27
CA SER A 88 7.70 -5.09 -6.66
C SER A 88 7.21 -4.47 -7.96
N ASN A 89 6.78 -5.27 -8.94
CA ASN A 89 6.22 -4.77 -10.20
C ASN A 89 4.82 -4.15 -10.03
N MET A 90 4.01 -4.61 -9.07
CA MET A 90 2.73 -3.97 -8.72
C MET A 90 2.95 -2.60 -8.08
N LEU A 91 3.98 -2.46 -7.24
CA LEU A 91 4.42 -1.15 -6.75
C LEU A 91 5.01 -0.30 -7.88
N TYR A 92 5.76 -0.91 -8.80
CA TYR A 92 6.35 -0.21 -9.94
C TYR A 92 5.30 0.37 -10.88
N SER A 93 4.20 -0.32 -11.17
CA SER A 93 3.11 0.25 -11.97
C SER A 93 2.50 1.47 -11.29
N ALA A 94 2.25 1.41 -9.97
CA ALA A 94 1.78 2.56 -9.22
C ALA A 94 2.79 3.73 -9.21
N CYS A 95 4.09 3.42 -9.17
CA CYS A 95 5.18 4.38 -9.27
C CYS A 95 5.18 5.09 -10.63
N LEU A 96 5.11 4.33 -11.72
CA LEU A 96 5.01 4.87 -13.07
C LEU A 96 3.79 5.77 -13.25
N LYS A 97 2.62 5.34 -12.76
CA LYS A 97 1.41 6.16 -12.81
C LYS A 97 1.58 7.47 -12.03
N ALA A 98 2.08 7.39 -10.80
CA ALA A 98 2.32 8.56 -9.96
C ALA A 98 3.33 9.53 -10.61
N ALA A 99 4.42 9.01 -11.17
CA ALA A 99 5.40 9.82 -11.89
C ALA A 99 4.80 10.46 -13.14
N GLY A 100 3.99 9.73 -13.91
CA GLY A 100 3.26 10.25 -15.07
C GLY A 100 2.33 11.41 -14.69
N GLU A 101 1.59 11.28 -13.59
CA GLU A 101 0.75 12.36 -13.04
C GLU A 101 1.58 13.56 -12.60
N LEU A 102 2.69 13.36 -11.89
CA LEU A 102 3.56 14.43 -11.38
C LEU A 102 4.31 15.18 -12.49
N LEU A 103 4.76 14.46 -13.53
CA LEU A 103 5.54 15.01 -14.63
C LEU A 103 4.67 15.44 -15.83
N ASN A 104 3.37 15.13 -15.81
CA ASN A 104 2.45 15.24 -16.94
C ASN A 104 2.96 14.47 -18.17
N ASP A 105 3.35 13.21 -17.97
CA ASP A 105 3.84 12.30 -19.01
C ASP A 105 2.91 11.08 -19.17
N ASP A 106 2.06 11.14 -20.19
CA ASP A 106 1.09 10.09 -20.51
C ASP A 106 1.76 8.76 -20.89
N LYS A 107 3.01 8.76 -21.36
CA LYS A 107 3.73 7.51 -21.72
C LYS A 107 4.04 6.69 -20.47
N LEU A 108 4.33 7.33 -19.34
CA LEU A 108 4.53 6.63 -18.07
C LEU A 108 3.22 5.99 -17.59
N ILE A 109 2.09 6.65 -17.82
CA ILE A 109 0.76 6.11 -17.49
C ILE A 109 0.42 4.91 -18.39
N GLU A 110 0.70 5.00 -19.70
CA GLU A 110 0.56 3.86 -20.63
C GLU A 110 1.43 2.68 -20.20
N LYS A 111 2.68 2.95 -19.83
CA LYS A 111 3.62 1.94 -19.33
C LYS A 111 3.14 1.27 -18.06
N SER A 112 2.61 2.04 -17.11
CA SER A 112 1.95 1.51 -15.90
C SER A 112 0.86 0.51 -16.28
N ASN A 113 -0.02 0.85 -17.23
CA ASN A 113 -1.09 -0.04 -17.67
C ASN A 113 -0.53 -1.31 -18.34
N ASN A 114 0.53 -1.21 -19.14
CA ASN A 114 1.20 -2.39 -19.69
C ASN A 114 1.75 -3.30 -18.59
N VAL A 115 2.44 -2.75 -17.58
CA VAL A 115 2.95 -3.53 -16.43
C VAL A 115 1.82 -4.29 -15.74
N ILE A 116 0.69 -3.63 -15.45
CA ILE A 116 -0.50 -4.28 -14.87
C ILE A 116 -0.99 -5.43 -15.75
N ASN A 117 -1.09 -5.23 -17.05
CA ASN A 117 -1.55 -6.26 -17.99
C ASN A 117 -0.59 -7.46 -18.03
N GLN A 118 0.73 -7.23 -18.03
CA GLN A 118 1.69 -8.33 -17.99
C GLN A 118 1.64 -9.07 -16.65
N ILE A 119 1.49 -8.36 -15.53
CA ILE A 119 1.30 -9.00 -14.21
C ILE A 119 0.05 -9.91 -14.27
N LYS A 120 -1.11 -9.39 -14.68
CA LYS A 120 -2.35 -10.19 -14.80
C LYS A 120 -2.16 -11.44 -15.65
N LYS A 121 -1.45 -11.31 -16.78
CA LYS A 121 -1.21 -12.40 -17.74
C LYS A 121 -0.27 -13.48 -17.20
N TYR A 122 0.81 -13.09 -16.53
CA TYR A 122 1.89 -14.02 -16.18
C TYR A 122 1.86 -14.51 -14.73
N SER A 123 1.29 -13.76 -13.80
CA SER A 123 1.37 -14.10 -12.37
C SER A 123 0.13 -14.81 -11.83
N PHE A 124 -1.04 -14.66 -12.45
CA PHE A 124 -2.25 -15.33 -11.97
C PHE A 124 -2.30 -16.78 -12.45
N ASN A 125 -2.24 -17.74 -11.53
CA ASN A 125 -2.21 -19.17 -11.86
C ASN A 125 -3.60 -19.82 -12.01
N GLY A 126 -4.67 -19.01 -11.97
CA GLY A 126 -6.06 -19.47 -11.97
C GLY A 126 -6.73 -19.41 -10.60
N GLU A 127 -5.95 -19.36 -9.51
CA GLU A 127 -6.46 -19.23 -8.14
C GLU A 127 -5.81 -18.06 -7.38
N PHE A 128 -4.49 -17.90 -7.51
CA PHE A 128 -3.67 -16.90 -6.82
C PHE A 128 -2.69 -16.21 -7.76
N PHE A 129 -2.25 -15.01 -7.37
CA PHE A 129 -1.06 -14.38 -7.93
C PHE A 129 0.19 -15.05 -7.33
N VAL A 130 1.11 -15.50 -8.19
CA VAL A 130 2.42 -16.03 -7.79
C VAL A 130 3.38 -14.87 -7.56
N ASP A 131 4.27 -14.99 -6.58
CA ASP A 131 5.20 -13.94 -6.17
C ASP A 131 6.28 -13.63 -7.20
N ASN A 132 6.76 -14.62 -7.94
CA ASN A 132 7.77 -14.40 -8.97
C ASN A 132 7.78 -15.41 -10.13
N MET A 133 8.39 -14.97 -11.23
CA MET A 133 8.85 -15.83 -12.33
C MET A 133 10.36 -15.66 -12.55
N VAL A 134 10.99 -16.72 -13.02
CA VAL A 134 12.45 -16.78 -13.25
C VAL A 134 12.74 -17.18 -14.69
N ARG A 135 13.98 -16.95 -15.15
CA ARG A 135 14.42 -17.48 -16.43
C ARG A 135 14.99 -18.88 -16.30
N VAL A 136 14.49 -19.78 -17.13
CA VAL A 136 15.07 -21.10 -17.35
C VAL A 136 15.30 -21.24 -18.85
N ASN A 137 16.56 -21.41 -19.28
CA ASN A 137 16.92 -21.44 -20.71
C ASN A 137 16.41 -20.23 -21.50
N ASN A 138 16.49 -19.03 -20.92
CA ASN A 138 15.98 -17.76 -21.44
C ASN A 138 14.45 -17.62 -21.54
N GLU A 139 13.69 -18.64 -21.14
CA GLU A 139 12.22 -18.58 -21.10
C GLU A 139 11.71 -18.20 -19.71
N PHE A 140 10.61 -17.45 -19.67
CA PHE A 140 9.93 -17.10 -18.43
C PHE A 140 9.19 -18.32 -17.86
N VAL A 141 9.57 -18.74 -16.67
CA VAL A 141 8.94 -19.85 -15.94
C VAL A 141 8.39 -19.33 -14.63
N LEU A 142 7.07 -19.45 -14.46
CA LEU A 142 6.38 -19.11 -13.23
C LEU A 142 6.81 -20.07 -12.11
N THR A 143 7.10 -19.54 -10.93
CA THR A 143 7.41 -20.37 -9.76
C THR A 143 6.13 -20.89 -9.10
N ASN A 144 6.26 -21.64 -7.99
CA ASN A 144 5.14 -22.03 -7.13
C ASN A 144 5.10 -21.19 -5.82
N ASN A 145 5.81 -20.06 -5.80
CA ASN A 145 5.92 -19.21 -4.63
C ASN A 145 4.67 -18.35 -4.50
N ILE A 146 3.91 -18.52 -3.42
CA ILE A 146 2.65 -17.81 -3.20
C ILE A 146 2.58 -17.32 -1.77
N THR A 147 2.39 -16.01 -1.61
CA THR A 147 2.20 -15.36 -0.31
C THR A 147 0.85 -14.64 -0.25
N GLU A 148 0.32 -14.47 0.96
CA GLU A 148 -0.80 -13.55 1.19
C GLU A 148 -0.45 -12.13 0.73
N THR A 149 0.80 -11.71 0.98
CA THR A 149 1.29 -10.38 0.65
C THR A 149 1.23 -10.08 -0.83
N CYS A 150 1.57 -11.03 -1.71
CA CYS A 150 1.38 -10.84 -3.16
C CYS A 150 -0.09 -10.55 -3.51
N GLN A 151 -1.03 -11.21 -2.84
CA GLN A 151 -2.47 -10.94 -3.05
C GLN A 151 -2.84 -9.55 -2.54
N TYR A 152 -2.32 -9.15 -1.37
CA TYR A 152 -2.55 -7.82 -0.81
C TYR A 152 -1.99 -6.72 -1.72
N TYR A 153 -0.79 -6.89 -2.27
CA TYR A 153 -0.26 -5.98 -3.29
C TYR A 153 -1.19 -5.91 -4.52
N ALA A 154 -1.69 -7.05 -4.99
CA ALA A 154 -2.56 -7.10 -6.18
C ALA A 154 -3.84 -6.27 -5.98
N PHE A 155 -4.53 -6.42 -4.85
CA PHE A 155 -5.74 -5.63 -4.56
C PHE A 155 -5.42 -4.18 -4.19
N TYR A 156 -4.37 -3.95 -3.40
CA TYR A 156 -4.04 -2.59 -2.96
C TYR A 156 -3.71 -1.68 -4.15
N PHE A 157 -2.93 -2.17 -5.11
CA PHE A 157 -2.56 -1.45 -6.33
C PHE A 157 -3.57 -1.58 -7.49
N ASN A 158 -4.75 -2.16 -7.24
CA ASN A 158 -5.82 -2.37 -8.23
C ASN A 158 -5.38 -3.20 -9.46
N VAL A 159 -4.41 -4.09 -9.30
CA VAL A 159 -4.15 -5.16 -10.27
C VAL A 159 -5.25 -6.21 -10.19
N ALA A 160 -5.82 -6.43 -9.00
CA ALA A 160 -7.04 -7.19 -8.81
C ALA A 160 -8.14 -6.30 -8.23
N THR A 161 -9.38 -6.57 -8.63
CA THR A 161 -10.58 -5.97 -8.05
C THR A 161 -11.53 -7.08 -7.60
N LYS A 162 -12.44 -6.77 -6.67
CA LYS A 162 -13.47 -7.71 -6.21
C LYS A 162 -14.36 -8.18 -7.37
N GLU A 163 -14.56 -7.34 -8.37
CA GLU A 163 -15.39 -7.61 -9.54
C GLU A 163 -14.70 -8.55 -10.53
N GLU A 164 -13.40 -8.34 -10.79
CA GLU A 164 -12.61 -9.19 -11.70
C GLU A 164 -12.19 -10.52 -11.05
N TYR A 165 -11.91 -10.52 -9.75
CA TYR A 165 -11.38 -11.68 -9.01
C TYR A 165 -12.22 -11.99 -7.75
N PRO A 166 -13.54 -12.26 -7.88
CA PRO A 166 -14.44 -12.40 -6.73
C PRO A 166 -14.11 -13.58 -5.82
N ILE A 167 -13.64 -14.70 -6.38
CA ILE A 167 -13.26 -15.89 -5.61
C ILE A 167 -12.04 -15.59 -4.75
N LEU A 168 -10.98 -15.03 -5.36
CA LEU A 168 -9.77 -14.65 -4.64
C LEU A 168 -10.06 -13.59 -3.57
N PHE A 169 -10.90 -12.60 -3.87
CA PHE A 169 -11.31 -11.60 -2.90
C PHE A 169 -12.06 -12.21 -1.70
N ASN A 170 -12.95 -13.19 -1.95
CA ASN A 170 -13.64 -13.89 -0.87
C ASN A 170 -12.68 -14.75 -0.04
N THR A 171 -11.67 -15.37 -0.65
CA THR A 171 -10.59 -16.08 0.06
C THR A 171 -9.80 -15.13 0.95
N LEU A 172 -9.43 -13.96 0.44
CA LEU A 172 -8.78 -12.90 1.21
C LEU A 172 -9.61 -12.57 2.46
N LEU A 173 -10.91 -12.34 2.29
CA LEU A 173 -11.80 -11.93 3.37
C LEU A 173 -12.01 -13.04 4.41
N THR A 174 -12.26 -14.28 3.97
CA THR A 174 -12.80 -15.34 4.84
C THR A 174 -11.76 -16.37 5.26
N LYS A 175 -10.58 -16.40 4.63
CA LYS A 175 -9.56 -17.44 4.85
C LYS A 175 -8.21 -16.85 5.20
N PHE A 176 -7.85 -15.67 4.72
CA PHE A 176 -6.58 -15.00 5.02
C PHE A 176 -6.71 -13.98 6.15
N GLY A 177 -5.56 -13.53 6.65
CA GLY A 177 -5.46 -12.54 7.70
C GLY A 177 -4.71 -13.06 8.94
N PRO A 178 -4.43 -12.18 9.91
CA PRO A 178 -3.53 -12.48 11.03
C PRO A 178 -3.96 -13.68 11.88
N SER A 179 -5.26 -13.98 11.92
CA SER A 179 -5.85 -15.08 12.69
C SER A 179 -5.91 -16.42 11.95
N ARG A 180 -5.41 -16.52 10.71
CA ARG A 180 -5.41 -17.77 9.93
C ARG A 180 -4.62 -18.89 10.64
N ASP A 181 -5.19 -20.10 10.66
CA ASP A 181 -4.45 -21.32 11.02
C ASP A 181 -3.61 -21.79 9.82
N TYR A 182 -2.36 -21.36 9.78
CA TYR A 182 -1.42 -21.56 8.67
C TYR A 182 -1.09 -23.02 8.37
N GLU A 183 -1.30 -23.94 9.32
CA GLU A 183 -1.05 -25.37 9.11
C GLU A 183 -2.22 -26.08 8.42
N LYS A 184 -3.43 -25.50 8.50
CA LYS A 184 -4.66 -26.14 7.99
C LYS A 184 -5.28 -25.41 6.81
N VAL A 185 -5.27 -24.09 6.83
CA VAL A 185 -5.93 -23.24 5.84
C VAL A 185 -4.88 -22.74 4.87
N TYR A 186 -4.85 -23.30 3.66
CA TYR A 186 -3.85 -22.99 2.62
C TYR A 186 -2.39 -23.08 3.11
N PRO A 187 -1.91 -24.26 3.54
CA PRO A 187 -0.56 -24.42 4.10
C PRO A 187 0.57 -24.14 3.12
N HIS A 188 0.28 -24.11 1.81
CA HIS A 188 1.23 -23.76 0.75
C HIS A 188 1.29 -22.25 0.46
N ILE A 189 0.45 -21.44 1.11
CA ILE A 189 0.44 -19.98 0.97
C ILE A 189 1.03 -19.38 2.22
N TYR A 190 2.16 -18.68 2.07
CA TYR A 190 2.88 -18.14 3.21
C TYR A 190 2.20 -16.90 3.77
N LYS A 191 2.25 -16.79 5.10
CA LYS A 191 1.62 -15.70 5.85
C LYS A 191 2.28 -14.36 5.58
N SER A 192 1.47 -13.31 5.68
CA SER A 192 1.95 -11.94 5.75
C SER A 192 2.55 -11.64 7.13
N ASN A 193 3.41 -10.64 7.19
CA ASN A 193 3.74 -9.92 8.40
C ASN A 193 3.16 -8.50 8.33
N VAL A 194 3.32 -7.74 9.40
CA VAL A 194 2.53 -6.52 9.60
C VAL A 194 2.96 -5.41 8.68
N LEU A 195 4.27 -5.20 8.56
CA LEU A 195 4.82 -4.19 7.67
C LEU A 195 5.39 -4.83 6.39
N ILE A 196 4.85 -4.57 5.20
CA ILE A 196 3.66 -3.75 4.91
C ILE A 196 2.36 -4.56 4.78
N GLY A 197 2.43 -5.88 4.82
CA GLY A 197 1.37 -6.73 4.31
C GLY A 197 0.04 -6.63 5.07
N ASP A 198 0.01 -6.71 6.40
CA ASP A 198 -1.26 -6.56 7.14
C ASP A 198 -1.80 -5.12 7.06
N TYR A 199 -0.93 -4.11 6.93
CA TYR A 199 -1.39 -2.75 6.62
C TYR A 199 -2.13 -2.70 5.27
N LEU A 200 -1.57 -3.32 4.23
CA LEU A 200 -2.25 -3.39 2.93
C LEU A 200 -3.61 -4.08 3.06
N ARG A 201 -3.68 -5.18 3.81
CA ARG A 201 -4.95 -5.86 4.11
C ARG A 201 -5.96 -4.92 4.76
N LEU A 202 -5.57 -4.23 5.84
CA LEU A 202 -6.46 -3.28 6.52
C LEU A 202 -6.95 -2.17 5.58
N PHE A 203 -6.08 -1.65 4.70
CA PHE A 203 -6.48 -0.67 3.70
C PHE A 203 -7.44 -1.24 2.65
N ILE A 204 -7.28 -2.51 2.25
CA ILE A 204 -8.20 -3.19 1.34
C ILE A 204 -9.57 -3.37 2.01
N LEU A 205 -9.60 -3.91 3.23
CA LEU A 205 -10.85 -4.10 4.00
C LEU A 205 -11.58 -2.77 4.17
N LEU A 206 -10.84 -1.71 4.51
CA LEU A 206 -11.37 -0.35 4.64
C LEU A 206 -11.94 0.18 3.32
N ARG A 207 -11.20 0.02 2.21
CA ARG A 207 -11.64 0.43 0.85
C ARG A 207 -12.95 -0.25 0.45
N TYR A 208 -13.14 -1.50 0.84
CA TYR A 208 -14.35 -2.28 0.50
C TYR A 208 -15.42 -2.28 1.61
N GLY A 209 -15.23 -1.49 2.68
CA GLY A 209 -16.25 -1.29 3.72
C GLY A 209 -16.39 -2.42 4.76
N TYR A 210 -15.40 -3.30 4.89
CA TYR A 210 -15.36 -4.38 5.89
C TYR A 210 -14.87 -3.87 7.25
N LEU A 211 -15.64 -2.95 7.84
CA LEU A 211 -15.21 -2.16 9.00
C LEU A 211 -15.11 -2.98 10.30
N ASN A 212 -15.88 -4.06 10.44
CA ASN A 212 -15.78 -4.96 11.59
C ASN A 212 -14.43 -5.70 11.58
N ASP A 213 -14.04 -6.25 10.43
CA ASP A 213 -12.74 -6.90 10.26
C ASP A 213 -11.60 -5.91 10.51
N VAL A 214 -11.69 -4.68 9.98
CA VAL A 214 -10.72 -3.61 10.29
C VAL A 214 -10.62 -3.36 11.80
N LYS A 215 -11.75 -3.25 12.50
CA LYS A 215 -11.79 -3.02 13.95
C LYS A 215 -11.13 -4.17 14.71
N GLU A 216 -11.54 -5.39 14.43
CA GLU A 216 -11.08 -6.59 15.14
C GLU A 216 -9.58 -6.82 14.93
N GLU A 217 -9.11 -6.77 13.68
CA GLU A 217 -7.69 -6.99 13.35
C GLU A 217 -6.80 -5.86 13.91
N THR A 218 -7.26 -4.60 13.85
CA THR A 218 -6.53 -3.46 14.44
C THR A 218 -6.41 -3.59 15.95
N ILE A 219 -7.50 -3.92 16.66
CA ILE A 219 -7.48 -4.09 18.12
C ILE A 219 -6.58 -5.27 18.48
N SER A 220 -6.75 -6.41 17.81
CA SER A 220 -6.00 -7.64 18.10
C SER A 220 -4.48 -7.40 18.06
N TYR A 221 -4.01 -6.67 17.05
CA TYR A 221 -2.59 -6.47 16.85
C TYR A 221 -2.02 -5.31 17.69
N PHE A 222 -2.65 -4.13 17.68
CA PHE A 222 -2.04 -2.91 18.23
C PHE A 222 -2.40 -2.62 19.69
N TYR A 223 -3.49 -3.18 20.22
CA TYR A 223 -3.99 -2.82 21.56
C TYR A 223 -2.97 -3.13 22.67
N LYS A 224 -2.30 -4.28 22.61
CA LYS A 224 -1.27 -4.66 23.59
C LYS A 224 -0.13 -3.65 23.61
N MET A 225 0.34 -3.19 22.45
CA MET A 225 1.44 -2.23 22.32
C MET A 225 1.08 -0.90 22.98
N ALA A 226 -0.08 -0.36 22.58
CA ALA A 226 -0.61 0.90 23.10
C ALA A 226 -0.86 0.83 24.61
N SER A 227 -1.45 -0.26 25.10
CA SER A 227 -1.76 -0.47 26.52
C SER A 227 -0.50 -0.57 27.39
N LEU A 228 0.54 -1.26 26.91
CA LEU A 228 1.76 -1.48 27.69
C LEU A 228 2.71 -0.28 27.71
N THR A 229 2.80 0.47 26.61
CA THR A 229 3.86 1.50 26.45
C THR A 229 3.34 2.88 26.09
N GLY A 230 2.07 3.02 25.71
CA GLY A 230 1.52 4.26 25.15
C GLY A 230 2.01 4.58 23.74
N THR A 231 2.79 3.67 23.12
CA THR A 231 3.36 3.79 21.77
C THR A 231 3.06 2.52 20.96
N ILE A 232 3.31 2.58 19.66
CA ILE A 232 3.19 1.43 18.75
C ILE A 232 4.60 0.98 18.33
N TRP A 233 4.79 -0.34 18.23
CA TRP A 233 6.11 -0.96 18.12
C TRP A 233 6.49 -1.22 16.67
N GLU A 234 7.75 -1.57 16.43
CA GLU A 234 8.27 -2.00 15.13
C GLU A 234 7.86 -3.44 14.78
N HIS A 235 7.74 -4.28 15.81
CA HIS A 235 7.40 -5.69 15.72
C HIS A 235 6.38 -6.04 16.83
N ASP A 236 5.66 -7.15 16.71
CA ASP A 236 4.74 -7.66 17.74
C ASP A 236 5.43 -8.16 19.04
N SER A 237 6.75 -8.08 19.08
CA SER A 237 7.62 -8.58 20.13
C SER A 237 8.36 -7.42 20.81
N VAL A 238 8.91 -7.68 21.99
CA VAL A 238 9.58 -6.65 22.80
C VAL A 238 11.08 -6.49 22.51
N PHE A 239 11.63 -7.18 21.50
CA PHE A 239 13.08 -7.15 21.23
C PHE A 239 13.52 -5.99 20.31
N ALA A 240 12.57 -5.38 19.58
CA ALA A 240 12.82 -4.29 18.64
C ALA A 240 12.35 -2.94 19.21
N SER A 241 12.34 -1.88 18.40
CA SER A 241 11.86 -0.57 18.88
C SER A 241 10.41 -0.65 19.35
N LEU A 242 10.15 -0.20 20.57
CA LEU A 242 8.80 -0.09 21.14
C LEU A 242 8.14 1.27 20.83
N ASN A 243 8.76 2.10 19.99
CA ASN A 243 8.22 3.39 19.59
C ASN A 243 8.68 3.70 18.16
N HIS A 244 7.91 3.23 17.17
CA HIS A 244 8.30 3.29 15.76
C HIS A 244 7.30 4.08 14.92
N GLY A 245 7.76 5.13 14.23
CA GLY A 245 6.88 6.05 13.49
C GLY A 245 6.10 5.38 12.35
N LEU A 246 6.69 4.38 11.68
CA LEU A 246 6.01 3.67 10.57
C LEU A 246 4.66 3.08 10.99
N THR A 247 4.49 2.65 12.24
CA THR A 247 3.25 2.03 12.70
C THR A 247 2.18 3.04 13.08
N SER A 248 2.51 4.34 13.12
CA SER A 248 1.52 5.42 13.30
C SER A 248 0.53 5.51 12.15
N CYS A 249 0.77 4.81 11.04
CA CYS A 249 -0.18 4.63 9.94
C CYS A 249 -1.55 4.08 10.41
N VAL A 250 -1.58 3.36 11.54
CA VAL A 250 -2.84 2.93 12.18
C VAL A 250 -3.79 4.09 12.47
N LEU A 251 -3.28 5.30 12.72
CA LEU A 251 -4.12 6.48 12.91
C LEU A 251 -4.93 6.82 11.67
N VAL A 252 -4.36 6.65 10.47
CA VAL A 252 -5.08 6.87 9.20
C VAL A 252 -6.23 5.88 9.06
N ILE A 253 -5.99 4.61 9.43
CA ILE A 253 -7.01 3.55 9.43
C ILE A 253 -8.14 3.90 10.40
N LEU A 254 -7.81 4.27 11.63
CA LEU A 254 -8.81 4.65 12.65
C LEU A 254 -9.59 5.91 12.26
N VAL A 255 -8.91 6.93 11.74
CA VAL A 255 -9.54 8.16 11.28
C VAL A 255 -10.54 7.87 10.15
N ASN A 256 -10.15 7.03 9.20
CA ASN A 256 -11.04 6.63 8.12
C ASN A 256 -12.22 5.79 8.62
N ALA A 257 -11.94 4.74 9.40
CA ALA A 257 -12.96 3.80 9.84
C ALA A 257 -13.97 4.43 10.81
N ILE A 258 -13.53 5.32 11.70
CA ILE A 258 -14.39 5.93 12.73
C ILE A 258 -15.01 7.24 12.25
N PHE A 259 -14.32 8.06 11.46
CA PHE A 259 -14.79 9.40 11.06
C PHE A 259 -15.12 9.52 9.58
N SER A 260 -15.14 8.41 8.84
CA SER A 260 -15.35 8.37 7.39
C SER A 260 -14.29 9.07 6.55
N PHE A 261 -13.28 9.74 7.13
CA PHE A 261 -12.33 10.55 6.36
C PHE A 261 -11.41 9.69 5.50
N ALA A 262 -11.57 9.77 4.18
CA ALA A 262 -10.80 8.96 3.23
C ALA A 262 -9.59 9.70 2.67
N SER A 263 -9.79 10.88 2.08
CA SER A 263 -8.72 11.67 1.50
C SER A 263 -9.14 13.12 1.26
N LEU A 264 -8.18 13.94 0.86
CA LEU A 264 -8.33 15.35 0.54
C LEU A 264 -7.72 15.63 -0.83
N ASP A 265 -8.48 16.27 -1.71
CA ASP A 265 -7.99 16.94 -2.90
C ASP A 265 -8.01 18.45 -2.65
N GLU A 266 -6.85 18.97 -2.27
CA GLU A 266 -6.68 20.35 -1.87
C GLU A 266 -6.73 21.31 -3.07
N LYS A 267 -6.41 20.84 -4.28
CA LYS A 267 -6.46 21.62 -5.51
C LYS A 267 -7.90 21.92 -5.90
N ASN A 268 -8.75 20.89 -5.89
CA ASN A 268 -10.16 21.00 -6.25
C ASN A 268 -11.06 21.28 -5.04
N LYS A 269 -10.50 21.37 -3.84
CA LYS A 269 -11.20 21.59 -2.57
C LYS A 269 -12.26 20.52 -2.32
N ILE A 270 -11.92 19.24 -2.53
CA ILE A 270 -12.83 18.11 -2.32
C ILE A 270 -12.35 17.28 -1.14
N ILE A 271 -13.24 17.06 -0.17
CA ILE A 271 -13.04 16.13 0.94
C ILE A 271 -13.78 14.84 0.60
N TYR A 272 -13.02 13.73 0.52
CA TYR A 272 -13.60 12.42 0.25
C TYR A 272 -13.93 11.71 1.55
N LEU A 273 -15.18 11.28 1.67
CA LEU A 273 -15.68 10.52 2.82
C LEU A 273 -16.19 9.15 2.40
N ASN A 274 -16.01 8.15 3.25
CA ASN A 274 -16.67 6.86 3.14
C ASN A 274 -18.11 6.94 3.66
N LYS A 275 -19.03 6.23 2.99
CA LYS A 275 -20.44 6.19 3.40
C LYS A 275 -20.66 5.47 4.73
N ASN A 276 -19.85 4.44 4.96
CA ASN A 276 -19.93 3.61 6.16
C ASN A 276 -18.83 4.04 7.14
N PHE A 277 -19.12 3.93 8.43
CA PHE A 277 -18.19 4.17 9.52
C PHE A 277 -18.54 3.25 10.71
N ILE A 278 -17.60 3.09 11.62
CA ILE A 278 -17.80 2.35 12.87
C ILE A 278 -18.53 3.26 13.85
N ASN A 279 -19.53 2.71 14.54
CA ASN A 279 -20.34 3.42 15.56
C ASN A 279 -19.55 3.65 16.87
N GLU A 280 -18.46 4.41 16.80
CA GLU A 280 -17.68 4.86 17.95
C GLU A 280 -17.80 6.38 18.11
N LYS A 281 -18.16 6.83 19.31
CA LYS A 281 -18.31 8.27 19.56
C LYS A 281 -16.95 8.96 19.60
N GLY A 282 -16.84 10.09 18.90
CA GLY A 282 -15.60 10.86 18.93
C GLY A 282 -15.68 12.16 18.14
N LYS A 283 -14.56 12.89 18.17
CA LYS A 283 -14.35 14.09 17.37
C LYS A 283 -12.91 14.15 16.90
N ILE A 284 -12.71 14.51 15.64
CA ILE A 284 -11.40 14.88 15.10
C ILE A 284 -11.44 16.27 14.48
N GLU A 285 -10.27 16.88 14.40
CA GLU A 285 -10.04 18.17 13.77
C GLU A 285 -8.81 18.07 12.87
N ILE A 286 -8.99 18.41 11.59
CA ILE A 286 -7.95 18.41 10.57
C ILE A 286 -7.79 19.83 10.05
N ASN A 287 -6.57 20.37 10.12
CA ASN A 287 -6.28 21.68 9.54
C ASN A 287 -6.28 21.57 8.01
N LEU A 288 -7.01 22.49 7.37
CA LEU A 288 -7.03 22.70 5.93
C LEU A 288 -6.33 24.04 5.62
N LYS A 289 -6.07 24.35 4.34
CA LYS A 289 -5.51 25.67 4.01
C LYS A 289 -6.45 26.83 4.36
N ASP A 290 -7.75 26.65 4.14
CA ASP A 290 -8.75 27.70 4.32
C ASP A 290 -9.58 27.52 5.61
N GLY A 291 -9.03 26.83 6.61
CA GLY A 291 -9.69 26.64 7.91
C GLY A 291 -9.52 25.24 8.47
N LYS A 292 -10.61 24.66 8.98
CA LYS A 292 -10.59 23.35 9.67
C LYS A 292 -11.74 22.48 9.20
N LEU A 293 -11.45 21.19 9.02
CA LEU A 293 -12.44 20.13 8.94
C LEU A 293 -12.62 19.55 10.35
N ILE A 294 -13.84 19.56 10.84
CA ILE A 294 -14.22 18.90 12.08
C ILE A 294 -15.23 17.82 11.73
N LEU A 295 -14.93 16.60 12.18
CA LEU A 295 -15.80 15.44 12.01
C LEU A 295 -16.18 14.92 13.39
N ILE A 296 -17.48 14.80 13.64
CA ILE A 296 -18.03 14.35 14.92
C ILE A 296 -18.87 13.11 14.65
N ASN A 297 -18.43 11.97 15.20
CA ASN A 297 -19.21 10.74 15.20
C ASN A 297 -20.02 10.66 16.48
N ASP A 298 -21.35 10.64 16.38
CA ASP A 298 -22.26 10.50 17.53
C ASP A 298 -22.70 9.05 17.80
N GLY A 299 -22.19 8.11 17.01
CA GLY A 299 -22.53 6.69 17.00
C GLY A 299 -23.63 6.31 16.00
N THR A 300 -24.25 7.29 15.34
CA THR A 300 -25.34 7.08 14.37
C THR A 300 -25.14 7.86 13.06
N LYS A 301 -24.42 8.97 13.10
CA LYS A 301 -24.06 9.81 11.95
C LYS A 301 -22.72 10.51 12.17
N ILE A 302 -22.15 11.02 11.08
CA ILE A 302 -21.01 11.94 11.10
C ILE A 302 -21.53 13.36 10.84
N ASP A 303 -21.46 14.23 11.85
CA ASP A 303 -21.64 15.67 11.66
C ASP A 303 -20.34 16.28 11.12
N ILE A 304 -20.47 17.09 10.06
CA ILE A 304 -19.35 17.63 9.29
C ILE A 304 -19.37 19.15 9.36
N ILE A 305 -18.29 19.74 9.87
CA ILE A 305 -18.07 21.19 9.83
C ILE A 305 -16.82 21.42 8.99
N LYS A 306 -16.93 22.24 7.95
CA LYS A 306 -15.85 22.54 7.01
C LYS A 306 -15.99 23.98 6.49
N PRO A 307 -14.95 24.56 5.87
CA PRO A 307 -15.10 25.82 5.16
C PRO A 307 -16.07 25.68 3.96
N ASP A 308 -16.72 26.78 3.60
CA ASP A 308 -17.78 26.79 2.57
C ASP A 308 -17.29 26.41 1.17
N ASN A 309 -16.03 26.72 0.86
CA ASN A 309 -15.42 26.45 -0.43
C ASN A 309 -15.03 24.98 -0.65
N TYR A 310 -15.02 24.15 0.39
CA TYR A 310 -14.77 22.71 0.23
C TYR A 310 -16.05 21.97 -0.12
N GLN A 311 -15.98 20.93 -0.95
CA GLN A 311 -17.10 20.04 -1.26
C GLN A 311 -16.90 18.69 -0.58
N ILE A 312 -18.01 18.00 -0.27
CA ILE A 312 -17.97 16.61 0.19
C ILE A 312 -18.29 15.70 -0.99
N ALA A 313 -17.44 14.71 -1.22
CA ALA A 313 -17.69 13.62 -2.15
C ALA A 313 -17.67 12.29 -1.40
N TYR A 314 -18.72 11.49 -1.54
CA TYR A 314 -18.75 10.14 -0.94
C TYR A 314 -18.18 9.11 -1.90
N LEU A 315 -17.20 8.33 -1.42
CA LEU A 315 -16.68 7.19 -2.15
C LEU A 315 -17.78 6.12 -2.30
N LYS A 316 -17.72 5.42 -3.44
CA LYS A 316 -18.70 4.38 -3.79
C LYS A 316 -18.45 3.12 -2.98
#